data_AF-A0A8T7KKH3-F1
#
_entry.id   AF-A0A8T7KKH3-F1
#
_cell.length_a   1.000
_cell.length_b   1.000
_cell.length_c   1.000
_cell.angle_alpha   90.00
_cell.angle_beta   90.00
_cell.angle_gamma   90.00
#
_symmetry.space_group_name_H-M   'P 1'
#
loop_
_entity.id
_entity.type
_entity.pdbx_description
1 polymer ?
#
loop_
_entity_poly.entity_id
_entity_poly.type
_entity_poly.pdbx_seq_one_letter_code
_entity_poly.pdbx_strand_id
1 'polypeptide(L)'
;MRRIQVIIREVADATSDQATELATFDLPATDVAALQPETALDQLATTTHTVGTQILQRLLQAQWDVVDASLIAAERRRLSPPCPSWPTGTPT
;
A
#
# COMPACT_ATOMS: atom_id res chain seq x y z
N MET A 1 7.12 -26.74 -3.68
CA MET A 1 7.88 -25.51 -3.34
C MET A 1 7.01 -24.63 -2.46
N ARG A 2 7.55 -24.08 -1.37
CA ARG A 2 6.82 -23.24 -0.42
C ARG A 2 7.36 -21.81 -0.56
N ARG A 3 6.47 -20.83 -0.76
CA ARG A 3 6.80 -19.41 -0.76
C ARG A 3 6.13 -18.71 0.40
N ILE A 4 6.77 -17.69 0.95
CA ILE A 4 6.17 -16.81 1.96
C ILE A 4 5.87 -15.49 1.26
N GLN A 5 4.65 -15.00 1.45
CA GLN A 5 4.18 -13.77 0.86
C GLN A 5 3.69 -12.82 1.96
N VAL A 6 4.07 -11.56 1.86
CA VAL A 6 3.62 -10.46 2.71
C VAL A 6 2.65 -9.62 1.90
N ILE A 7 1.46 -9.40 2.46
CA ILE A 7 0.41 -8.60 1.83
C ILE A 7 0.13 -7.42 2.76
N ILE A 8 0.18 -6.21 2.21
CA ILE A 8 -0.17 -4.96 2.88
C ILE A 8 -1.56 -4.58 2.39
N ARG A 9 -2.49 -4.38 3.32
CA ARG A 9 -3.89 -4.04 3.02
C ARG A 9 -4.31 -2.82 3.82
N GLU A 10 -5.08 -1.95 3.17
CA GLU A 10 -5.90 -0.96 3.85
C GLU A 10 -7.17 -1.65 4.33
N VAL A 11 -7.54 -1.39 5.58
CA VAL A 11 -8.77 -1.92 6.18
C VAL A 11 -9.63 -0.72 6.57
N ALA A 12 -10.82 -0.62 5.99
CA ALA A 12 -11.79 0.39 6.40
C ALA A 12 -12.37 0.04 7.78
N ASP A 13 -12.69 1.06 8.58
CA ASP A 13 -13.02 0.86 9.99
C ASP A 13 -14.30 0.03 10.25
N ALA A 14 -14.21 -0.76 11.33
CA ALA A 14 -15.17 -1.55 12.12
C ALA A 14 -16.33 -2.37 11.51
N THR A 15 -16.74 -2.27 10.23
CA THR A 15 -17.92 -3.06 9.75
C THR A 15 -17.84 -3.65 8.35
N SER A 16 -16.75 -3.41 7.62
CA SER A 16 -16.62 -3.90 6.24
C SER A 16 -15.43 -4.85 6.13
N ASP A 17 -15.68 -6.08 5.68
CA ASP A 17 -14.63 -7.03 5.25
C ASP A 17 -13.89 -6.57 3.97
N GLN A 18 -14.20 -5.37 3.47
CA GLN A 18 -13.52 -4.78 2.33
C GLN A 18 -12.14 -4.28 2.74
N ALA A 19 -11.16 -5.15 2.55
CA ALA A 19 -9.75 -4.81 2.64
C ALA A 19 -9.17 -4.61 1.23
N THR A 20 -8.71 -3.40 0.96
CA THR A 20 -8.05 -3.04 -0.31
C THR A 20 -6.59 -3.47 -0.22
N GLU A 21 -6.12 -4.27 -1.17
CA GLU A 21 -4.70 -4.60 -1.26
C GLU A 21 -3.91 -3.39 -1.75
N LEU A 22 -2.92 -2.98 -0.95
CA LEU A 22 -2.03 -1.87 -1.27
C LEU A 22 -0.73 -2.35 -1.91
N ALA A 23 -0.19 -3.49 -1.45
CA ALA A 23 1.02 -4.09 -2.00
C ALA A 23 1.16 -5.56 -1.62
N THR A 24 1.86 -6.32 -2.46
CA THR A 24 2.21 -7.72 -2.22
C THR A 24 3.70 -7.93 -2.50
N PHE A 25 4.37 -8.70 -1.64
CA PHE A 25 5.78 -9.02 -1.72
C PHE A 25 6.02 -10.51 -1.45
N ASP A 26 6.81 -11.16 -2.29
CA ASP A 26 7.31 -12.50 -2.02
C ASP A 26 8.65 -12.39 -1.28
N LEU A 27 8.80 -13.10 -0.17
CA LEU A 27 10.10 -13.19 0.49
C LEU A 27 11.04 -14.05 -0.36
N PRO A 28 12.32 -13.67 -0.45
CA PRO A 28 13.31 -14.53 -1.09
C PRO A 28 13.37 -15.87 -0.33
N ALA A 29 13.41 -16.96 -1.09
CA ALA A 29 13.59 -18.28 -0.51
C ALA A 29 15.01 -18.41 0.06
N THR A 30 15.12 -18.79 1.33
CA THR A 30 16.40 -19.14 1.94
C THR A 30 16.70 -20.60 1.62
N ASP A 31 17.73 -20.85 0.80
CA ASP A 31 18.26 -22.19 0.61
C ASP A 31 19.27 -22.50 1.72
N VAL A 32 18.84 -23.30 2.70
CA VAL A 32 19.69 -23.71 3.83
C VAL A 32 20.91 -24.52 3.36
N ALA A 33 20.81 -25.25 2.25
CA ALA A 33 21.92 -26.03 1.71
C ALA A 33 23.03 -25.16 1.10
N ALA A 34 22.71 -23.92 0.74
CA ALA A 34 23.67 -22.95 0.18
C ALA A 34 24.37 -22.10 1.26
N LEU A 35 23.92 -22.16 2.53
CA LEU A 35 24.50 -21.38 3.62
C LEU A 35 25.79 -22.01 4.13
N GLN A 36 26.82 -21.20 4.33
CA GLN A 36 28.07 -21.62 4.97
C GLN A 36 27.96 -21.43 6.49
N PRO A 37 28.21 -22.45 7.33
CA PRO A 37 28.01 -22.37 8.78
C PRO A 37 28.67 -21.16 9.44
N GLU A 38 29.86 -20.79 8.96
CA GLU A 38 30.68 -19.71 9.53
C GLU A 38 30.12 -18.32 9.27
N THR A 39 29.28 -18.16 8.24
CA THR A 39 28.72 -16.85 7.82
C THR A 39 27.20 -16.85 7.70
N ALA A 40 26.55 -17.99 7.95
CA ALA A 40 25.11 -18.16 7.79
C ALA A 40 24.33 -17.12 8.60
N LEU A 41 24.73 -16.88 9.84
CA LEU A 41 24.06 -15.90 10.70
C LEU A 41 24.16 -14.48 10.13
N ASP A 42 25.33 -14.07 9.64
CA ASP A 42 25.56 -12.75 9.07
C ASP A 42 24.79 -12.56 7.75
N GLN A 43 24.76 -13.60 6.92
CA GLN A 43 23.99 -13.61 5.68
C GLN A 43 22.49 -13.52 5.97
N LEU A 44 21.99 -14.25 6.97
CA LEU A 44 20.59 -14.17 7.40
C LEU A 44 20.25 -12.81 8.00
N ALA A 45 21.14 -12.23 8.81
CA ALA A 45 20.95 -10.90 9.39
C ALA A 45 20.90 -9.82 8.30
N THR A 46 21.82 -9.88 7.33
CA THR A 46 21.86 -8.97 6.19
C THR A 46 20.60 -9.11 5.34
N THR A 47 20.20 -10.35 5.02
CA THR A 47 18.98 -10.61 4.25
C THR A 47 17.74 -10.09 4.97
N THR A 48 17.65 -10.31 6.28
CA THR A 48 16.54 -9.82 7.11
C THR A 48 16.48 -8.30 7.10
N HIS A 49 17.62 -7.62 7.28
CA HIS A 49 17.67 -6.17 7.22
C HIS A 49 17.27 -5.67 5.84
N THR A 50 17.85 -6.18 4.76
CA THR A 50 17.59 -5.71 3.40
C THR A 50 16.11 -5.89 3.02
N VAL A 51 15.59 -7.10 3.21
CA VAL A 51 14.18 -7.41 2.87
C VAL A 51 13.23 -6.62 3.77
N GLY A 52 13.53 -6.53 5.07
CA GLY A 52 12.72 -5.74 6.01
C GLY A 52 12.65 -4.27 5.63
N THR A 53 13.78 -3.65 5.28
CA THR A 53 13.81 -2.25 4.82
C THR A 53 13.00 -2.06 3.54
N GLN A 54 13.09 -2.97 2.58
CA GLN A 54 12.31 -2.90 1.34
C GLN A 54 10.80 -2.97 1.60
N ILE A 55 10.37 -3.88 2.48
CA ILE A 55 8.96 -4.00 2.87
C ILE A 55 8.47 -2.69 3.51
N LEU A 56 9.24 -2.12 4.45
CA LEU A 56 8.88 -0.88 5.12
C LEU A 56 8.83 0.32 4.15
N GLN A 57 9.78 0.42 3.23
CA GLN A 57 9.77 1.47 2.20
C GLN A 57 8.53 1.37 1.32
N ARG A 58 8.17 0.16 0.87
CA ARG A 58 6.98 -0.03 0.04
C ARG A 58 5.70 0.30 0.82
N LEU A 59 5.63 -0.10 2.08
CA LEU A 59 4.50 0.22 2.96
C LEU A 59 4.30 1.74 3.07
N LEU A 60 5.36 2.47 3.38
CA LEU A 60 5.31 3.93 3.52
C LEU A 60 4.93 4.60 2.19
N GLN A 61 5.48 4.12 1.07
CA GLN A 61 5.12 4.64 -0.25
C GLN A 61 3.64 4.40 -0.56
N ALA A 62 3.13 3.19 -0.32
CA ALA A 62 1.72 2.90 -0.56
C ALA A 62 0.79 3.73 0.34
N GLN A 63 1.19 4.00 1.58
CA GLN A 63 0.47 4.91 2.46
C GLN A 63 0.45 6.35 1.91
N TRP A 64 1.59 6.83 1.40
CA TRP A 64 1.65 8.16 0.79
C TRP A 64 0.81 8.28 -0.47
N ASP A 65 0.78 7.24 -1.32
CA ASP A 65 -0.05 7.21 -2.52
C ASP A 65 -1.55 7.36 -2.16
N VAL A 66 -2.00 6.70 -1.08
CA VAL A 66 -3.37 6.85 -0.56
C VAL A 66 -3.64 8.26 -0.05
N VAL A 67 -2.70 8.82 0.74
CA VAL A 67 -2.83 10.18 1.27
C VAL A 67 -2.88 11.20 0.14
N ASP A 68 -1.99 11.12 -0.85
CA ASP A 68 -1.94 12.03 -1.99
C ASP A 68 -3.25 11.99 -2.79
N ALA A 69 -3.75 10.80 -3.12
CA ALA A 69 -5.03 10.62 -3.79
C ALA A 69 -6.19 11.26 -3.00
N SER A 70 -6.20 11.11 -1.67
CA SER A 70 -7.22 11.70 -0.79
C SER A 70 -7.18 13.25 -0.81
N LEU A 71 -5.97 13.82 -0.81
CA LEU A 71 -5.76 15.28 -0.84
C LEU A 71 -6.18 15.86 -2.19
N ILE A 72 -5.80 15.23 -3.30
CA ILE A 72 -6.23 15.62 -4.65
C ILE A 72 -7.75 15.58 -4.77
N ALA A 73 -8.39 14.53 -4.24
CA ALA A 73 -9.85 14.40 -4.26
C ALA A 73 -10.55 15.46 -3.39
N ALA A 74 -9.96 15.85 -2.25
CA ALA A 74 -10.48 16.93 -1.42
C ALA A 74 -10.37 18.29 -2.12
N GLU A 75 -9.24 18.57 -2.78
CA GLU A 75 -9.01 19.84 -3.46
C GLU A 75 -9.92 19.99 -4.69
N ARG A 76 -10.08 18.94 -5.50
CA ARG A 76 -11.03 18.93 -6.63
C ARG A 76 -12.46 19.27 -6.19
N ARG A 77 -12.89 18.78 -5.02
CA ARG A 77 -14.21 19.10 -4.46
C ARG A 77 -14.34 20.57 -4.07
N ARG A 78 -13.28 21.18 -3.52
CA ARG A 78 -13.26 22.61 -3.18
C ARG A 78 -13.33 23.51 -4.41
N LEU A 79 -12.65 23.12 -5.48
CA LEU A 79 -12.54 23.92 -6.71
C LEU A 79 -13.70 23.69 -7.68
N SER A 80 -14.61 22.75 -7.40
CA SER A 80 -15.78 22.52 -8.24
C SER A 80 -16.80 23.65 -8.03
N PRO A 81 -17.10 24.47 -9.05
CA PRO A 81 -18.07 25.55 -8.91
C PRO A 81 -19.46 24.97 -8.60
N PRO A 82 -20.27 25.64 -7.74
CA PRO A 82 -21.66 25.26 -7.57
C PRO A 82 -22.34 25.36 -8.95
N CYS A 83 -22.98 24.28 -9.38
CA CYS A 83 -23.76 24.27 -10.61
C CYS A 83 -24.80 25.40 -10.53
N PRO A 84 -24.81 26.39 -11.43
CA PRO A 84 -25.83 27.41 -11.41
C PRO A 84 -27.17 26.74 -11.72
N SER A 85 -28.04 26.63 -10.71
CA SER A 85 -29.43 26.25 -10.91
C SER A 85 -30.09 27.37 -11.72
N TRP A 86 -30.15 27.21 -13.05
CA TRP A 86 -30.91 28.10 -13.91
C TRP A 86 -32.38 28.04 -13.48
N PRO A 87 -33.06 29.15 -13.18
CA PRO A 87 -34.49 29.13 -12.99
C PRO A 87 -35.14 28.80 -14.34
N THR A 88 -35.74 27.62 -14.44
CA THR A 88 -36.68 27.28 -15.51
C THR A 88 -37.84 28.28 -15.44
N GLY A 89 -37.78 29.30 -16.28
CA GLY A 89 -38.91 30.18 -16.54
C GLY A 89 -40.06 29.36 -17.11
N THR A 90 -41.19 29.37 -16.41
CA THR A 90 -42.48 28.93 -16.93
C THR A 90 -43.01 30.00 -17.90
N PRO A 91 -43.21 29.73 -19.20
CA PRO A 91 -44.00 30.61 -20.05
C PRO A 91 -45.49 30.32 -19.82
N THR A 92 -46.22 31.36 -19.44
CA THR A 92 -47.69 31.42 -19.40
C THR A 92 -48.28 31.63 -20.79
#